data_AF-A0A967TW76-F1
#
_entry.id   AF-A0A967TW76-F1
#
_cell.length_a   1.000
_cell.length_b   1.000
_cell.length_c   1.000
_cell.angle_alpha   90.00
_cell.angle_beta   90.00
_cell.angle_gamma   90.00
#
_symmetry.space_group_name_H-M   'P 1'
#
loop_
_entity.id
_entity.type
_entity.pdbx_description
1 polymer ?
#
loop_
_entity_poly.entity_id
_entity_poly.type
_entity_poly.pdbx_seq_one_letter_code
_entity_poly.pdbx_strand_id
1 'polypeptide(L)' 'MLTYCIGIADIVWQVALKRKQGKSIIDVKKEYEGREETRLIHATIHKVYRESFKSPWRYTETFYNECAN' A
#
# COMPACT_ATOMS: atom_id res chain seq x y z
N MET A 1 -14.83 -9.14 5.42
CA MET A 1 -13.47 -9.26 4.83
C MET A 1 -13.30 -8.41 3.59
N LEU A 2 -14.27 -8.38 2.65
CA LEU A 2 -14.21 -7.56 1.43
C LEU A 2 -13.94 -6.06 1.69
N THR A 3 -14.65 -5.45 2.65
CA THR A 3 -14.48 -4.03 3.00
C THR A 3 -13.07 -3.69 3.50
N TYR A 4 -12.45 -4.63 4.22
CA TYR A 4 -11.07 -4.49 4.69
C TYR A 4 -10.08 -4.53 3.53
N CYS A 5 -10.27 -5.46 2.58
CA CYS A 5 -9.43 -5.54 1.39
C CYS A 5 -9.57 -4.30 0.48
N ILE A 6 -10.78 -3.73 0.37
CA ILE A 6 -10.99 -2.45 -0.33
C ILE A 6 -10.20 -1.33 0.35
N GLY A 7 -10.30 -1.20 1.68
CA GLY A 7 -9.60 -0.17 2.44
C GLY A 7 -8.07 -0.25 2.30
N ILE A 8 -7.50 -1.45 2.43
CA ILE A 8 -6.05 -1.64 2.28
C ILE A 8 -5.63 -1.46 0.81
N ALA A 9 -6.43 -1.87 -0.17
CA ALA A 9 -6.13 -1.68 -1.58
C ALA A 9 -6.01 -0.19 -1.96
N ASP A 10 -6.86 0.69 -1.40
CA ASP A 10 -6.71 2.14 -1.59
C ASP A 10 -5.37 2.64 -1.04
N ILE A 11 -4.99 2.20 0.17
CA ILE A 11 -3.68 2.52 0.75
C ILE A 11 -2.55 2.02 -0.15
N VAL A 12 -2.63 0.79 -0.67
CA VAL A 12 -1.65 0.23 -1.60
C VAL A 12 -1.50 1.09 -2.85
N TRP A 13 -2.61 1.51 -3.45
CA TRP A 13 -2.61 2.40 -4.62
C TRP A 13 -1.91 3.73 -4.32
N GLN A 14 -2.28 4.38 -3.22
CA GLN A 14 -1.68 5.65 -2.80
C GLN A 14 -0.18 5.52 -2.54
N VAL A 15 0.25 4.45 -1.87
CA VAL A 15 1.66 4.18 -1.58
C VAL A 15 2.44 3.88 -2.86
N ALA A 16 1.86 3.10 -3.78
CA ALA A 16 2.49 2.77 -5.05
C ALA A 16 2.65 4.00 -5.96
N LEU A 17 1.68 4.92 -5.96
CA LEU A 17 1.79 6.22 -6.62
C LEU A 17 2.93 7.06 -6.02
N LYS A 18 2.97 7.20 -4.69
CA LYS A 18 4.02 7.96 -3.98
C LYS A 18 5.42 7.41 -4.27
N ARG A 19 5.58 6.08 -4.27
CA ARG A 19 6.85 5.44 -4.65
C ARG A 19 7.23 5.76 -6.09
N LYS A 20 6.27 5.71 -7.03
CA LYS A 20 6.51 6.05 -8.45
C LYS A 20 6.89 7.53 -8.63
N GLN A 21 6.40 8.41 -7.76
CA GLN A 21 6.79 9.83 -7.68
C GLN A 21 8.15 10.05 -6.99
N GLY A 22 8.83 9.00 -6.53
CA GLY A 22 10.15 9.09 -5.92
C GLY A 22 10.12 9.46 -4.42
N LYS A 23 8.96 9.42 -3.75
CA LYS A 23 8.94 9.58 -2.28
C LYS A 23 9.71 8.45 -1.61
N SER A 24 10.36 8.77 -0.49
CA SER A 24 11.05 7.76 0.31
C SER A 24 10.05 6.94 1.14
N ILE A 25 10.42 5.71 1.47
CA ILE A 25 9.63 4.87 2.36
C ILE A 25 9.44 5.51 3.75
N ILE A 26 10.44 6.26 4.22
CA ILE A 26 10.41 6.92 5.54
C ILE A 26 9.34 8.01 5.53
N ASP A 27 9.31 8.85 4.50
CA ASP A 27 8.33 9.93 4.40
C ASP A 27 6.91 9.38 4.27
N VAL A 28 6.72 8.33 3.46
CA VAL A 28 5.41 7.69 3.32
C VAL A 28 4.95 7.09 4.65
N LYS A 29 5.81 6.44 5.42
CA LYS A 29 5.43 5.88 6.73
C LYS A 29 4.98 6.94 7.74
N LYS A 30 5.67 8.09 7.76
CA LYS A 30 5.33 9.22 8.64
C LYS A 30 3.90 9.73 8.40
N GLU A 31 3.42 9.71 7.15
CA GLU A 31 2.05 10.13 6.81
C GLU A 31 0.95 9.24 7.44
N TYR A 32 1.32 8.05 7.94
CA TYR A 32 0.40 7.11 8.59
C TYR A 32 0.73 6.88 10.07
N GLU A 33 1.69 7.62 10.65
CA GLU A 33 1.94 7.57 12.10
C GLU A 33 0.70 8.04 12.88
N GLY A 34 0.38 7.34 13.97
CA GLY A 34 -0.76 7.67 14.83
C GLY A 34 -2.12 7.25 14.30
N ARG A 35 -2.20 6.61 13.13
CA ARG A 35 -3.46 6.03 12.64
C ARG A 35 -3.80 4.73 13.35
N GLU A 36 -5.09 4.43 13.44
CA GLU A 36 -5.54 3.07 13.73
C GLU A 36 -4.89 2.11 12.71
N GLU A 37 -4.47 0.93 13.17
CA GLU A 37 -3.79 -0.07 12.33
C GLU A 37 -2.43 0.36 11.73
N THR A 38 -1.74 1.36 12.29
CA THR A 38 -0.41 1.83 11.83
C THR A 38 0.55 0.68 11.50
N ARG A 39 0.59 -0.36 12.35
CA ARG A 39 1.48 -1.54 12.15
C ARG A 39 1.18 -2.28 10.85
N LEU A 40 -0.09 -2.50 10.54
CA LEU A 40 -0.52 -3.17 9.30
C LEU A 40 -0.18 -2.29 8.10
N ILE A 41 -0.50 -0.99 8.18
CA ILE A 41 -0.20 -0.03 7.11
C ILE A 41 1.31 0.02 6.82
N HIS A 42 2.15 0.04 7.86
CA HIS A 42 3.61 0.01 7.69
C HIS A 42 4.11 -1.29 7.04
N ALA A 43 3.49 -2.44 7.35
CA ALA A 43 3.81 -3.70 6.68
C ALA A 43 3.43 -3.67 5.20
N THR A 44 2.25 -3.13 4.87
CA THR A 44 1.80 -2.91 3.49
C THR A 44 2.75 -1.98 2.72
N ILE A 45 3.17 -0.87 3.34
CA ILE A 45 4.16 0.05 2.75
C ILE A 45 5.47 -0.69 2.46
N HIS A 46 5.95 -1.51 3.38
CA HIS A 46 7.16 -2.30 3.17
C HIS A 46 7.04 -3.25 1.98
N LYS A 47 5.91 -3.95 1.83
CA LYS A 47 5.66 -4.84 0.70
C LYS A 47 5.72 -4.05 -0.62
N VAL A 48 4.99 -2.94 -0.71
CA VAL A 48 4.94 -2.09 -1.90
C VAL A 48 6.32 -1.57 -2.29
N TYR A 49 7.18 -1.20 -1.32
CA TYR A 49 8.53 -0.70 -1.61
C TYR A 49 9.55 -1.78 -1.96
N ARG A 50 9.35 -3.02 -1.50
CA ARG A 50 10.24 -4.15 -1.79
C ARG A 50 9.98 -4.78 -3.15
N GLU A 51 8.72 -4.86 -3.57
CA GLU A 51 8.34 -5.53 -4.80
C GLU A 51 8.61 -4.65 -6.02
N SER A 52 8.78 -5.24 -7.20
CA SER A 52 8.90 -4.48 -8.45
C SER A 52 7.57 -4.44 -9.18
N PHE A 53 7.14 -3.26 -9.63
CA PHE A 53 5.94 -3.12 -10.44
C PHE A 53 6.09 -1.97 -11.46
N LYS A 54 5.45 -2.12 -12.63
CA LYS A 54 5.45 -1.10 -13.69
C LYS A 54 4.25 -0.15 -13.59
N SER A 55 3.14 -0.65 -13.08
CA SER A 55 1.89 0.07 -12.93
C SER A 55 1.41 -0.02 -11.48
N PRO A 56 1.25 1.11 -10.79
CA PRO A 56 0.61 1.15 -9.48
C PRO A 56 -0.79 0.50 -9.51
N TRP A 57 -1.51 0.59 -10.64
CA TRP A 57 -2.91 0.16 -10.72
C TRP A 57 -2.97 -1.35 -10.79
N ARG A 58 -2.14 -1.92 -11.67
CA ARG A 58 -2.06 -3.36 -11.83
C ARG A 58 -1.54 -4.04 -10.55
N TYR A 59 -0.64 -3.36 -9.84
CA TYR A 59 -0.16 -3.81 -8.54
C TYR A 59 -1.30 -3.85 -7.50
N THR A 60 -2.08 -2.78 -7.39
CA THR A 60 -3.24 -2.72 -6.50
C THR A 60 -4.30 -3.76 -6.83
N GLU A 61 -4.65 -3.96 -8.11
CA GLU A 61 -5.60 -5.01 -8.52
C GLU A 61 -5.12 -6.39 -8.09
N THR A 62 -3.83 -6.68 -8.28
CA THR A 62 -3.23 -7.96 -7.88
C THR A 62 -3.32 -8.14 -6.37
N PHE A 63 -2.94 -7.11 -5.60
CA PHE A 63 -3.04 -7.11 -4.15
C PHE A 63 -4.48 -7.33 -3.67
N TYR A 64 -5.46 -6.65 -4.28
CA TYR A 64 -6.86 -6.79 -3.91
C TYR A 64 -7.35 -8.22 -4.13
N ASN A 65 -7.03 -8.81 -5.29
CA ASN A 65 -7.39 -10.18 -5.60
C ASN A 65 -6.73 -11.17 -4.64
N GLU A 66 -5.47 -10.96 -4.26
CA GLU A 66 -4.79 -11.79 -3.25
C GLU A 66 -5.42 -11.66 -1.86
N CYS A 67 -5.88 -10.46 -1.48
CA CYS A 67 -6.51 -10.22 -0.17
C CYS A 67 -7.93 -10.77 -0.09
N ALA A 68 -8.69 -10.66 -1.17
CA ALA A 68 -10.11 -11.00 -1.20
C ALA A 68 -10.39 -12.50 -1.41
N ASN A 69 -9.36 -13.26 -1.80
CA ASN A 69 -9.37 -14.72 -1.89
C ASN A 69 -9.00 -15.36 -0.54
#